data_AF-A0A4Q4WV12-F1
#
_entry.id   AF-A0A4Q4WV12-F1
#
_cell.length_a   1.000
_cell.length_b   1.000
_cell.length_c   1.000
_cell.angle_alpha   90.00
_cell.angle_beta   90.00
_cell.angle_gamma   90.00
#
_symmetry.space_group_name_H-M   'P 1'
#
loop_
_entity.id
_entity.type
_entity.pdbx_description
1 polymer ?
#
loop_
_entity_poly.entity_id
_entity_poly.type
_entity_poly.pdbx_seq_one_letter_code
_entity_poly.pdbx_strand_id
1 'polypeptide(L)'
;MNFTVIASSEHIQVMFKNSRMLSNKAVTLFVLDHLLGASKKILSFYDADNSGMAAKAHARSKVKPEDRVFYFQIRTAHKYLSGQHLHSLNERFMATLDRDLDAMNIGHEWVKYPDLYKFLQLTVTRSSIEAVYGRKLLELNPTFVEDFWEFEANARSFLRAMPRWLIPKAYHVREKLIKALVKSHAYANNHFDCSKICPEEPEWEPNFGSRLIRTRQYLMLKMQPMDARARASEDLGLMFGLNANVLPCIFWYVVEAMRRPNLLARLLADVEAATPSDTGKIDIQKLGNQPLTQSMYAEILRLYVAIFTLRHAEDGPVNFGGYKLKTEDLAIIYSRTGALDDNAWARSGRAPKVPLEQFDAERFLVDRDSLPVEDRHESASGDRQFSMAGLAGIWLPFGGGNRMCPGRHYAKTEMMITLALLFKSLTWSC
;
A
#
# COMPACT_ATOMS: atom_id res chain seq x y z
N MET A 1 -14.87 -25.52 -6.62
CA MET A 1 -14.57 -24.14 -7.07
C MET A 1 -13.64 -24.24 -8.25
N ASN A 2 -14.05 -23.79 -9.43
CA ASN A 2 -13.17 -23.74 -10.59
C ASN A 2 -12.38 -22.44 -10.56
N PHE A 3 -11.11 -22.49 -10.96
CA PHE A 3 -10.29 -21.29 -11.10
C PHE A 3 -9.53 -21.29 -12.42
N THR A 4 -9.26 -20.09 -12.92
CA THR A 4 -8.52 -19.84 -14.16
C THR A 4 -7.30 -18.99 -13.84
N VAL A 5 -6.11 -19.49 -14.18
CA VAL A 5 -4.87 -18.72 -14.05
C VAL A 5 -4.64 -17.94 -15.34
N ILE A 6 -4.43 -16.63 -15.22
CA ILE A 6 -4.19 -15.74 -16.35
C ILE A 6 -2.75 -15.24 -16.27
N ALA A 7 -1.92 -15.66 -17.23
CA ALA A 7 -0.49 -15.38 -17.28
C ALA A 7 -0.07 -14.46 -18.45
N SER A 8 -0.80 -14.48 -19.57
CA SER A 8 -0.50 -13.59 -20.72
C SER A 8 -0.75 -12.13 -20.37
N SER A 9 0.21 -11.26 -20.69
CA SER A 9 0.11 -9.83 -20.45
C SER A 9 -1.07 -9.22 -21.22
N GLU A 10 -1.35 -9.69 -22.43
CA GLU A 10 -2.47 -9.25 -23.26
C GLU A 10 -3.82 -9.60 -22.61
N HIS A 11 -3.98 -10.83 -22.12
CA HIS A 11 -5.19 -11.25 -21.40
C HIS A 11 -5.38 -10.49 -20.08
N ILE A 12 -4.28 -10.27 -19.34
CA ILE A 12 -4.31 -9.48 -18.11
C ILE A 12 -4.77 -8.05 -18.39
N GLN A 13 -4.26 -7.41 -19.44
CA GLN A 13 -4.69 -6.08 -19.84
C GLN A 13 -6.19 -6.04 -20.20
N VAL A 14 -6.69 -7.03 -20.94
CA VAL A 14 -8.13 -7.14 -21.26
C VAL A 14 -8.96 -7.28 -19.98
N MET A 15 -8.52 -8.12 -19.03
CA MET A 15 -9.20 -8.28 -17.73
C MET A 15 -9.25 -6.97 -16.94
N PHE A 16 -8.15 -6.21 -16.89
CA PHE A 16 -8.13 -4.93 -16.18
C PHE A 16 -8.97 -3.85 -16.86
N LYS A 17 -9.01 -3.81 -18.20
CA LYS A 17 -9.93 -2.94 -18.96
C LYS A 17 -11.39 -3.26 -18.63
N ASN A 18 -11.72 -4.54 -18.42
CA ASN A 18 -13.05 -5.02 -18.06
C ASN A 18 -13.32 -5.11 -16.55
N SER A 19 -12.46 -4.51 -15.71
CA SER A 19 -12.50 -4.66 -14.25
C SER A 19 -13.80 -4.19 -13.58
N ARG A 20 -14.65 -3.42 -14.25
CA ARG A 20 -15.98 -3.03 -13.76
C ARG A 20 -16.94 -4.22 -13.62
N MET A 21 -16.78 -5.27 -14.42
CA MET A 21 -17.59 -6.50 -14.37
C MET A 21 -17.00 -7.54 -13.40
N LEU A 22 -15.87 -7.21 -12.76
CA LEU A 22 -15.10 -8.11 -11.92
C LEU A 22 -15.14 -7.67 -10.47
N SER A 23 -15.25 -8.66 -9.58
CA SER A 23 -15.34 -8.45 -8.16
C SER A 23 -14.30 -9.24 -7.39
N ASN A 24 -13.91 -8.73 -6.23
CA ASN A 24 -13.12 -9.48 -5.24
C ASN A 24 -13.90 -9.66 -3.93
N LYS A 25 -15.24 -9.47 -3.94
CA LYS A 25 -16.11 -9.56 -2.76
C LYS A 25 -15.86 -10.82 -1.94
N ALA A 26 -15.83 -11.99 -2.57
CA ALA A 26 -15.53 -13.27 -1.88
C ALA A 26 -14.17 -13.25 -1.14
N VAL A 27 -13.15 -12.61 -1.73
CA VAL A 27 -11.82 -12.47 -1.10
C VAL A 27 -11.89 -11.48 0.07
N THR A 28 -12.60 -10.36 -0.09
CA THR A 28 -12.80 -9.40 0.99
C THR A 28 -13.53 -10.04 2.17
N LEU A 29 -14.59 -10.82 1.93
CA LEU A 29 -15.32 -11.56 2.98
C LEU A 29 -14.41 -12.56 3.70
N PHE A 30 -13.60 -13.30 2.94
CA PHE A 30 -12.63 -14.25 3.51
C PHE A 30 -11.60 -13.55 4.42
N VAL A 31 -11.08 -12.40 4.01
CA VAL A 31 -10.14 -11.59 4.80
C VAL A 31 -10.81 -11.01 6.04
N LEU A 32 -12.03 -10.49 5.91
CA LEU A 32 -12.81 -9.95 7.03
C LEU A 32 -13.05 -11.01 8.10
N ASP A 33 -13.45 -12.22 7.71
CA ASP A 33 -13.72 -13.32 8.63
C ASP A 33 -12.42 -13.81 9.30
N HIS A 34 -11.47 -14.27 8.50
CA HIS A 34 -10.35 -15.04 9.02
C HIS A 34 -9.19 -14.17 9.50
N LEU A 35 -8.83 -13.11 8.78
CA LEU A 35 -7.70 -12.25 9.16
C LEU A 35 -8.15 -11.21 10.20
N LEU A 36 -9.27 -10.53 9.95
CA LEU A 36 -9.66 -9.35 10.73
C LEU A 36 -10.63 -9.67 11.88
N GLY A 37 -11.21 -10.86 11.91
CA GLY A 37 -12.08 -11.30 13.01
C GLY A 37 -13.41 -10.54 13.07
N ALA A 38 -13.94 -10.19 11.89
CA ALA A 38 -15.24 -9.56 11.74
C ALA A 38 -16.37 -10.49 12.23
N SER A 39 -17.46 -9.91 12.73
CA SER A 39 -18.61 -10.69 13.19
C SER A 39 -19.45 -11.19 12.00
N LYS A 40 -20.23 -12.25 12.21
CA LYS A 40 -21.19 -12.74 11.19
C LYS A 40 -22.14 -11.66 10.69
N LYS A 41 -22.57 -10.74 11.57
CA LYS A 41 -23.42 -9.58 11.22
C LYS A 41 -22.73 -8.68 10.18
N ILE A 42 -21.43 -8.43 10.35
CA ILE A 42 -20.64 -7.63 9.39
C ILE A 42 -20.43 -8.40 8.09
N LEU A 43 -20.12 -9.69 8.14
CA LEU A 43 -19.97 -10.51 6.94
C LEU A 43 -21.26 -10.51 6.10
N SER A 44 -22.43 -10.67 6.72
CA SER A 44 -23.71 -10.58 6.03
C SER A 44 -23.98 -9.19 5.43
N PHE A 45 -23.55 -8.12 6.11
CA PHE A 45 -23.67 -6.76 5.57
C PHE A 45 -22.83 -6.55 4.32
N TYR A 46 -21.57 -7.01 4.33
CA TYR A 46 -20.68 -6.94 3.16
C TYR A 46 -21.16 -7.81 2.00
N ASP A 47 -21.66 -9.01 2.29
CA ASP A 47 -22.16 -9.92 1.26
C ASP A 47 -23.40 -9.36 0.53
N ALA A 48 -24.26 -8.65 1.28
CA ALA A 48 -25.44 -7.99 0.76
C ALA A 48 -25.14 -6.76 -0.14
N ASP A 49 -23.94 -6.16 -0.06
CA ASP A 49 -23.58 -5.03 -0.92
C ASP A 49 -23.22 -5.50 -2.35
N ASN A 50 -24.22 -5.46 -3.23
CA ASN A 50 -24.08 -5.68 -4.66
C ASN A 50 -24.10 -4.38 -5.49
N SER A 51 -23.89 -3.23 -4.85
CA SER A 51 -24.00 -1.90 -5.49
C SER A 51 -22.79 -1.54 -6.36
N GLY A 52 -21.66 -2.22 -6.15
CA GLY A 52 -20.40 -1.96 -6.81
C GLY A 52 -19.71 -0.69 -6.31
N MET A 53 -18.50 -0.46 -6.83
CA MET A 53 -17.56 0.59 -6.40
C MET A 53 -17.66 1.89 -7.20
N ALA A 54 -18.48 1.94 -8.24
CA ALA A 54 -18.63 3.15 -9.06
C ALA A 54 -19.52 4.19 -8.38
N ALA A 55 -19.44 5.45 -8.79
CA ALA A 55 -20.32 6.50 -8.26
C ALA A 55 -21.81 6.14 -8.43
N LYS A 56 -22.18 5.68 -9.62
CA LYS A 56 -23.50 5.12 -9.89
C LYS A 56 -23.53 3.66 -9.46
N ALA A 57 -24.49 3.29 -8.62
CA ALA A 57 -24.72 1.90 -8.24
C ALA A 57 -25.16 1.06 -9.45
N HIS A 58 -24.93 -0.25 -9.38
CA HIS A 58 -25.47 -1.18 -10.37
C HIS A 58 -27.00 -1.07 -10.44
N ALA A 59 -27.57 -1.06 -11.65
CA ALA A 59 -29.00 -0.80 -11.87
C ALA A 59 -29.92 -1.78 -11.10
N ARG A 60 -29.43 -3.01 -10.85
CA ARG A 60 -30.15 -4.05 -10.11
C ARG A 60 -30.02 -3.96 -8.58
N SER A 61 -29.14 -3.09 -8.07
CA SER A 61 -28.87 -2.99 -6.64
C SER A 61 -29.96 -2.18 -5.93
N LYS A 62 -30.40 -2.67 -4.77
CA LYS A 62 -31.33 -1.98 -3.85
C LYS A 62 -30.64 -1.52 -2.56
N VAL A 63 -29.31 -1.58 -2.52
CA VAL A 63 -28.50 -1.15 -1.37
C VAL A 63 -28.68 0.35 -1.20
N LYS A 64 -29.00 0.79 0.02
CA LYS A 64 -29.17 2.21 0.33
C LYS A 64 -27.86 2.97 0.08
N PRO A 65 -27.90 4.25 -0.35
CA PRO A 65 -26.70 5.02 -0.60
C PRO A 65 -25.66 4.98 0.53
N GLU A 66 -26.10 5.05 1.79
CA GLU A 66 -25.29 5.00 3.01
C GLU A 66 -24.71 3.62 3.34
N ASP A 67 -25.27 2.54 2.80
CA ASP A 67 -24.86 1.15 3.06
C ASP A 67 -23.92 0.60 1.97
N ARG A 68 -23.51 1.42 0.99
CA ARG A 68 -22.61 1.04 -0.10
C ARG A 68 -21.15 0.94 0.35
N VAL A 69 -20.84 -0.04 1.18
CA VAL A 69 -19.56 -0.17 1.88
C VAL A 69 -18.36 -0.25 0.93
N PHE A 70 -18.45 -0.99 -0.18
CA PHE A 70 -17.33 -1.09 -1.14
C PHE A 70 -17.06 0.24 -1.83
N TYR A 71 -18.11 0.98 -2.16
CA TYR A 71 -18.01 2.31 -2.76
C TYR A 71 -17.31 3.30 -1.82
N PHE A 72 -17.70 3.32 -0.55
CA PHE A 72 -17.12 4.24 0.42
C PHE A 72 -15.67 3.92 0.76
N GLN A 73 -15.32 2.64 0.90
CA GLN A 73 -13.93 2.24 1.15
C GLN A 73 -13.00 2.73 0.02
N ILE A 74 -13.34 2.43 -1.23
CA ILE A 74 -12.48 2.76 -2.37
C ILE A 74 -12.45 4.26 -2.67
N ARG A 75 -13.60 4.96 -2.58
CA ARG A 75 -13.68 6.40 -2.85
C ARG A 75 -12.91 7.19 -1.80
N THR A 76 -13.04 6.83 -0.54
CA THR A 76 -12.33 7.50 0.55
C THR A 76 -10.82 7.29 0.42
N ALA A 77 -10.38 6.05 0.15
CA ALA A 77 -8.97 5.77 -0.08
C ALA A 77 -8.41 6.54 -1.29
N HIS A 78 -9.10 6.54 -2.44
CA HIS A 78 -8.65 7.30 -3.62
C HIS A 78 -8.59 8.80 -3.37
N LYS A 79 -9.58 9.36 -2.65
CA LYS A 79 -9.61 10.80 -2.37
C LYS A 79 -8.45 11.22 -1.46
N TYR A 80 -8.26 10.53 -0.33
CA TYR A 80 -7.33 10.99 0.71
C TYR A 80 -5.90 10.44 0.57
N LEU A 81 -5.67 9.46 -0.33
CA LEU A 81 -4.33 8.99 -0.72
C LEU A 81 -3.91 9.52 -2.10
N SER A 82 -4.43 10.69 -2.49
CA SER A 82 -4.00 11.39 -3.71
C SER A 82 -4.03 12.91 -3.54
N GLY A 83 -3.41 13.62 -4.50
CA GLY A 83 -3.41 15.08 -4.55
C GLY A 83 -2.88 15.74 -3.28
N GLN A 84 -3.51 16.85 -2.88
CA GLN A 84 -3.12 17.65 -1.71
C GLN A 84 -3.17 16.87 -0.38
N HIS A 85 -4.11 15.93 -0.25
CA HIS A 85 -4.26 15.12 0.96
C HIS A 85 -3.07 14.18 1.15
N LEU A 86 -2.62 13.56 0.05
CA LEU A 86 -1.41 12.75 0.05
C LEU A 86 -0.16 13.59 0.34
N HIS A 87 -0.06 14.78 -0.23
CA HIS A 87 1.06 15.68 0.03
C HIS A 87 1.16 16.00 1.54
N SER A 88 0.06 16.41 2.16
CA SER A 88 0.01 16.69 3.60
C SER A 88 0.35 15.46 4.46
N LEU A 89 -0.12 14.28 4.04
CA LEU A 89 0.19 13.02 4.73
C LEU A 89 1.68 12.66 4.62
N ASN A 90 2.29 12.88 3.45
CA ASN A 90 3.71 12.65 3.22
C ASN A 90 4.59 13.58 4.07
N GLU A 91 4.24 14.87 4.15
CA GLU A 91 4.92 15.82 5.03
C GLU A 91 4.82 15.38 6.50
N ARG A 92 3.65 14.91 6.92
CA ARG A 92 3.44 14.38 8.27
C ARG A 92 4.30 13.15 8.53
N PHE A 93 4.33 12.19 7.61
CA PHE A 93 5.17 11.00 7.73
C PHE A 93 6.66 11.36 7.81
N MET A 94 7.15 12.21 6.90
CA MET A 94 8.53 12.68 6.89
C MET A 94 8.91 13.36 8.20
N ALA A 95 8.11 14.32 8.68
CA ALA A 95 8.39 15.02 9.93
C ALA A 95 8.33 14.10 11.16
N THR A 96 7.48 13.07 11.13
CA THR A 96 7.37 12.10 12.24
C THR A 96 8.58 11.18 12.26
N LEU A 97 9.01 10.69 11.10
CA LEU A 97 10.18 9.83 10.97
C LEU A 97 11.48 10.56 11.32
N ASP A 98 11.64 11.80 10.85
CA ASP A 98 12.76 12.67 11.19
C ASP A 98 12.88 12.86 12.71
N ARG A 99 11.77 13.25 13.36
CA ARG A 99 11.69 13.36 14.82
C ARG A 99 12.03 12.05 15.53
N ASP A 100 11.51 10.91 15.06
CA ASP A 100 11.73 9.62 15.71
C ASP A 100 13.18 9.15 15.55
N LEU A 101 13.86 9.48 14.45
CA LEU A 101 15.29 9.23 14.24
C LEU A 101 16.15 10.13 15.15
N ASP A 102 15.84 11.43 15.22
CA ASP A 102 16.52 12.37 16.13
C ASP A 102 16.40 11.92 17.59
N ALA A 103 15.21 11.46 17.99
CA ALA A 103 14.94 10.98 19.34
C ALA A 103 15.75 9.74 19.74
N MET A 104 16.38 9.03 18.80
CA MET A 104 17.28 7.92 19.11
C MET A 104 18.56 8.38 19.81
N ASN A 105 18.92 9.67 19.71
CA ASN A 105 20.12 10.26 20.33
C ASN A 105 21.40 9.45 20.07
N ILE A 106 21.55 8.93 18.83
CA ILE A 106 22.77 8.26 18.40
C ILE A 106 23.84 9.36 18.24
N GLY A 107 24.78 9.41 19.18
CA GLY A 107 25.88 10.37 19.18
C GLY A 107 26.98 10.04 18.16
N HIS A 108 28.22 10.33 18.51
CA HIS A 108 29.38 10.05 17.63
C HIS A 108 29.88 8.61 17.70
N GLU A 109 29.31 7.77 18.57
CA GLU A 109 29.70 6.37 18.75
C GLU A 109 28.77 5.42 17.98
N TRP A 110 29.36 4.32 17.48
CA TRP A 110 28.60 3.27 16.79
C TRP A 110 27.65 2.55 17.74
N VAL A 111 26.35 2.58 17.42
CA VAL A 111 25.33 1.81 18.14
C VAL A 111 24.98 0.56 17.34
N LYS A 112 25.10 -0.61 17.98
CA LYS A 112 24.78 -1.89 17.35
C LYS A 112 23.28 -2.17 17.43
N TYR A 113 22.63 -2.28 16.27
CA TYR A 113 21.30 -2.86 16.14
C TYR A 113 21.40 -4.27 15.54
N PRO A 114 20.84 -5.31 16.19
CA PRO A 114 21.06 -6.70 15.77
C PRO A 114 20.24 -7.10 14.53
N ASP A 115 19.16 -6.38 14.22
CA ASP A 115 18.22 -6.74 13.16
C ASP A 115 17.69 -5.47 12.48
N LEU A 116 18.16 -5.23 11.25
CA LEU A 116 17.73 -4.10 10.42
C LEU A 116 16.23 -4.19 10.08
N TYR A 117 15.70 -5.38 9.84
CA TYR A 117 14.28 -5.54 9.52
C TYR A 117 13.41 -5.18 10.73
N LYS A 118 13.78 -5.67 11.91
CA LYS A 118 13.10 -5.31 13.16
C LYS A 118 13.24 -3.82 13.49
N PHE A 119 14.40 -3.22 13.25
CA PHE A 119 14.61 -1.78 13.40
C PHE A 119 13.62 -1.00 12.51
N LEU A 120 13.55 -1.33 11.21
CA LEU A 120 12.62 -0.69 10.28
C LEU A 120 11.16 -0.93 10.70
N GLN A 121 10.82 -2.14 11.15
CA GLN A 121 9.49 -2.49 11.68
C GLN A 121 9.05 -1.58 12.81
N LEU A 122 9.93 -1.25 13.74
CA LEU A 122 9.57 -0.43 14.89
C LEU A 122 9.59 1.05 14.56
N THR A 123 10.60 1.53 13.82
CA THR A 123 10.77 2.95 13.55
C THR A 123 9.80 3.45 12.47
N VAL A 124 9.80 2.79 11.29
CA VAL A 124 9.05 3.26 10.12
C VAL A 124 7.54 3.06 10.32
N THR A 125 7.13 1.89 10.82
CA THR A 125 5.70 1.61 11.06
C THR A 125 5.12 2.49 12.15
N ARG A 126 5.89 2.82 13.20
CA ARG A 126 5.47 3.80 14.21
C ARG A 126 5.15 5.15 13.56
N SER A 127 6.07 5.67 12.76
CA SER A 127 5.88 6.94 12.04
C SER A 127 4.70 6.89 11.06
N SER A 128 4.52 5.79 10.32
CA SER A 128 3.40 5.61 9.40
C SER A 128 2.04 5.55 10.13
N ILE A 129 1.97 4.78 11.23
CA ILE A 129 0.76 4.69 12.04
C ILE A 129 0.42 6.06 12.65
N GLU A 130 1.38 6.79 13.20
CA GLU A 130 1.12 8.14 13.73
C GLU A 130 0.65 9.11 12.65
N ALA A 131 1.27 9.08 11.46
CA ALA A 131 0.88 9.94 10.35
C ALA A 131 -0.56 9.68 9.89
N VAL A 132 -0.98 8.42 9.84
CA VAL A 132 -2.32 8.05 9.35
C VAL A 132 -3.38 8.11 10.44
N TYR A 133 -3.12 7.56 11.63
CA TYR A 133 -4.10 7.33 12.72
C TYR A 133 -3.95 8.30 13.90
N GLY A 134 -2.92 9.15 13.90
CA GLY A 134 -2.70 10.14 14.94
C GLY A 134 -1.87 9.59 16.09
N ARG A 135 -1.17 10.49 16.78
CA ARG A 135 -0.24 10.14 17.86
C ARG A 135 -0.92 9.48 19.06
N LYS A 136 -2.18 9.82 19.35
CA LYS A 136 -2.89 9.31 20.54
C LYS A 136 -3.13 7.81 20.50
N LEU A 137 -3.21 7.19 19.31
CA LEU A 137 -3.28 5.74 19.20
C LEU A 137 -2.08 5.07 19.88
N LEU A 138 -0.88 5.56 19.63
CA LEU A 138 0.37 4.99 20.16
C LEU A 138 0.62 5.41 21.61
N GLU A 139 0.27 6.63 22.01
CA GLU A 139 0.36 7.06 23.41
C GLU A 139 -0.55 6.23 24.33
N LEU A 140 -1.77 5.90 23.86
CA LEU A 140 -2.72 5.09 24.62
C LEU A 140 -2.40 3.59 24.62
N ASN A 141 -1.57 3.14 23.67
CA ASN A 141 -1.24 1.74 23.45
C ASN A 141 0.27 1.59 23.11
N PRO A 142 1.17 1.65 24.11
CA PRO A 142 2.62 1.73 23.85
C PRO A 142 3.22 0.51 23.13
N THR A 143 2.63 -0.68 23.24
CA THR A 143 3.12 -1.93 22.59
C THR A 143 2.48 -2.18 21.23
N PHE A 144 1.72 -1.22 20.70
CA PHE A 144 0.83 -1.45 19.57
C PHE A 144 1.58 -1.83 18.28
N VAL A 145 2.77 -1.26 18.06
CA VAL A 145 3.58 -1.54 16.87
C VAL A 145 4.14 -2.97 16.92
N GLU A 146 4.61 -3.41 18.09
CA GLU A 146 5.07 -4.78 18.32
C GLU A 146 3.93 -5.78 18.16
N ASP A 147 2.76 -5.48 18.76
CA ASP A 147 1.56 -6.31 18.63
C ASP A 147 1.11 -6.41 17.17
N PHE A 148 1.21 -5.32 16.40
CA PHE A 148 0.88 -5.31 14.97
C PHE A 148 1.79 -6.25 14.18
N TRP A 149 3.10 -6.24 14.44
CA TRP A 149 4.04 -7.13 13.75
C TRP A 149 3.92 -8.59 14.19
N GLU A 150 3.54 -8.85 15.44
CA GLU A 150 3.19 -10.21 15.88
C GLU A 150 1.89 -10.71 15.20
N PHE A 151 0.91 -9.83 15.01
CA PHE A 151 -0.29 -10.14 14.22
C PHE A 151 0.05 -10.42 12.75
N GLU A 152 0.86 -9.58 12.11
CA GLU A 152 1.30 -9.73 10.71
C GLU A 152 2.05 -11.05 10.50
N ALA A 153 2.99 -11.40 11.40
CA ALA A 153 3.72 -12.66 11.34
C ALA A 153 2.79 -13.89 11.35
N ASN A 154 1.59 -13.76 11.93
CA ASN A 154 0.57 -14.79 11.97
C ASN A 154 -0.51 -14.67 10.88
N ALA A 155 -0.45 -13.67 9.99
CA ALA A 155 -1.45 -13.44 8.94
C ALA A 155 -1.65 -14.66 8.04
N ARG A 156 -0.57 -15.38 7.71
CA ARG A 156 -0.65 -16.62 6.91
C ARG A 156 -1.42 -17.73 7.64
N SER A 157 -1.28 -17.83 8.95
CA SER A 157 -2.00 -18.82 9.76
C SER A 157 -3.50 -18.51 9.81
N PHE A 158 -3.86 -17.22 9.92
CA PHE A 158 -5.25 -16.78 9.80
C PHE A 158 -5.83 -17.08 8.40
N LEU A 159 -5.11 -16.75 7.33
CA LEU A 159 -5.57 -16.98 5.95
C LEU A 159 -5.60 -18.47 5.55
N ARG A 160 -4.99 -19.35 6.34
CA ARG A 160 -5.18 -20.82 6.26
C ARG A 160 -6.36 -21.33 7.09
N ALA A 161 -7.14 -20.41 7.69
CA ALA A 161 -8.25 -20.69 8.59
C ALA A 161 -7.86 -21.61 9.77
N MET A 162 -6.62 -21.48 10.28
CA MET A 162 -6.16 -22.30 11.40
C MET A 162 -7.03 -22.06 12.65
N PRO A 163 -7.48 -23.11 13.34
CA PRO A 163 -8.43 -22.98 14.43
C PRO A 163 -7.79 -22.35 15.68
N ARG A 164 -8.60 -21.65 16.47
CA ARG A 164 -8.16 -20.88 17.65
C ARG A 164 -7.38 -21.70 18.67
N TRP A 165 -7.73 -22.96 18.88
CA TRP A 165 -7.04 -23.84 19.83
C TRP A 165 -5.62 -24.22 19.37
N LEU A 166 -5.32 -24.14 18.07
CA LEU A 166 -4.01 -24.46 17.51
C LEU A 166 -3.06 -23.27 17.51
N ILE A 167 -3.58 -22.06 17.36
CA ILE A 167 -2.80 -20.80 17.37
C ILE A 167 -3.36 -19.77 18.37
N PRO A 168 -3.56 -20.12 19.65
CA PRO A 168 -4.26 -19.26 20.60
C PRO A 168 -3.58 -17.91 20.84
N LYS A 169 -2.24 -17.87 20.76
CA LYS A 169 -1.44 -16.63 20.88
C LYS A 169 -1.75 -15.64 19.75
N ALA A 170 -1.81 -16.12 18.50
CA ALA A 170 -2.14 -15.29 17.35
C ALA A 170 -3.52 -14.64 17.50
N TYR A 171 -4.54 -15.44 17.86
CA TYR A 171 -5.88 -14.92 18.11
C TYR A 171 -5.89 -13.91 19.27
N HIS A 172 -5.14 -14.14 20.34
CA HIS A 172 -5.03 -13.20 21.45
C HIS A 172 -4.45 -11.84 21.02
N VAL A 173 -3.39 -11.85 20.21
CA VAL A 173 -2.76 -10.63 19.69
C VAL A 173 -3.71 -9.85 18.78
N ARG A 174 -4.43 -10.53 17.87
CA ARG A 174 -5.47 -9.89 17.06
C ARG A 174 -6.54 -9.22 17.92
N GLU A 175 -7.04 -9.92 18.95
CA GLU A 175 -8.03 -9.36 19.87
C GLU A 175 -7.49 -8.17 20.67
N LYS A 176 -6.20 -8.20 21.04
CA LYS A 176 -5.51 -7.08 21.71
C LYS A 176 -5.50 -5.84 20.81
N LEU A 177 -5.15 -5.97 19.53
CA LEU A 177 -5.16 -4.88 18.56
C LEU A 177 -6.55 -4.30 18.33
N ILE A 178 -7.57 -5.16 18.16
CA ILE A 178 -8.95 -4.71 18.00
C ILE A 178 -9.41 -3.92 19.22
N LYS A 179 -9.11 -4.40 20.44
CA LYS A 179 -9.43 -3.68 21.69
C LYS A 179 -8.69 -2.34 21.79
N ALA A 180 -7.42 -2.28 21.40
CA ALA A 180 -6.65 -1.04 21.36
C ALA A 180 -7.28 0.00 20.43
N LEU A 181 -7.69 -0.42 19.22
CA LEU A 181 -8.39 0.44 18.27
C LEU A 181 -9.77 0.89 18.78
N VAL A 182 -10.56 0.00 19.40
CA VAL A 182 -11.82 0.37 20.06
C VAL A 182 -11.59 1.45 21.12
N LYS A 183 -10.60 1.26 22.00
CA LYS A 183 -10.21 2.22 23.04
C LYS A 183 -9.81 3.57 22.43
N SER A 184 -8.98 3.55 21.40
CA SER A 184 -8.50 4.77 20.73
C SER A 184 -9.61 5.50 19.98
N HIS A 185 -10.51 4.79 19.31
CA HIS A 185 -11.69 5.40 18.68
C HIS A 185 -12.61 6.03 19.71
N ALA A 186 -12.86 5.36 20.85
CA ALA A 186 -13.68 5.93 21.92
C ALA A 186 -13.05 7.21 22.50
N TYR A 187 -11.73 7.18 22.75
CA TYR A 187 -10.99 8.37 23.17
C TYR A 187 -11.09 9.50 22.14
N ALA A 188 -10.86 9.21 20.86
CA ALA A 188 -10.88 10.21 19.81
C ALA A 188 -12.26 10.86 19.63
N ASN A 189 -13.34 10.07 19.70
CA ASN A 189 -14.72 10.60 19.64
C ASN A 189 -15.06 11.55 20.81
N ASN A 190 -14.42 11.39 21.97
CA ASN A 190 -14.60 12.32 23.10
C ASN A 190 -13.83 13.64 22.94
N HIS A 191 -12.88 13.71 22.01
CA HIS A 191 -12.01 14.88 21.81
C HIS A 191 -12.19 15.53 20.43
N PHE A 192 -12.87 14.87 19.50
CA PHE A 192 -13.12 15.35 18.16
C PHE A 192 -14.46 14.81 17.65
N ASP A 193 -15.38 15.71 17.26
CA ASP A 193 -16.68 15.35 16.68
C ASP A 193 -16.51 14.98 15.19
N CYS A 194 -16.33 13.69 14.90
CA CYS A 194 -16.28 13.17 13.53
C CYS A 194 -17.67 12.79 12.97
N SER A 195 -18.77 13.16 13.65
CA SER A 195 -20.13 12.97 13.12
C SER A 195 -20.47 13.95 11.98
N LYS A 196 -19.59 14.92 11.72
CA LYS A 196 -19.67 15.91 10.64
C LYS A 196 -18.34 15.93 9.88
N ILE A 197 -18.39 16.34 8.62
CA ILE A 197 -17.19 16.66 7.83
C ILE A 197 -17.29 18.13 7.46
N CYS A 198 -16.42 18.97 8.03
CA CYS A 198 -16.30 20.36 7.63
C CYS A 198 -15.17 20.53 6.59
N PRO A 199 -15.37 21.35 5.54
CA PRO A 199 -14.34 21.65 4.56
C PRO A 199 -13.05 22.20 5.20
N GLU A 200 -13.20 23.03 6.24
CA GLU A 200 -12.15 23.77 6.95
C GLU A 200 -11.39 22.92 8.00
N GLU A 201 -11.69 21.63 8.12
CA GLU A 201 -10.97 20.75 9.02
C GLU A 201 -9.48 20.65 8.66
N PRO A 202 -8.58 20.57 9.67
CA PRO A 202 -7.16 20.38 9.41
C PRO A 202 -6.94 19.06 8.66
N GLU A 203 -5.87 18.99 7.86
CA GLU A 203 -5.49 17.74 7.17
C GLU A 203 -5.08 16.63 8.17
N TRP A 204 -4.59 17.02 9.35
CA TRP A 204 -4.19 16.11 10.40
C TRP A 204 -4.47 16.68 11.80
N GLU A 205 -4.92 15.84 12.75
CA GLU A 205 -4.95 16.16 14.18
C GLU A 205 -4.59 14.95 15.07
N PRO A 206 -4.18 15.14 16.34
CA PRO A 206 -3.59 14.08 17.17
C PRO A 206 -4.44 12.84 17.46
N ASN A 207 -5.77 12.93 17.42
CA ASN A 207 -6.67 11.89 17.95
C ASN A 207 -7.06 10.84 16.91
N PHE A 208 -7.50 11.27 15.72
CA PHE A 208 -7.80 10.41 14.57
C PHE A 208 -6.70 10.44 13.50
N GLY A 209 -5.77 11.40 13.56
CA GLY A 209 -4.70 11.51 12.57
C GLY A 209 -5.17 12.21 11.31
N SER A 210 -5.10 11.50 10.19
CA SER A 210 -5.42 12.04 8.87
C SER A 210 -6.92 12.20 8.62
N ARG A 211 -7.28 13.06 7.65
CA ARG A 211 -8.68 13.15 7.14
C ARG A 211 -9.21 11.82 6.59
N LEU A 212 -8.35 10.91 6.15
CA LEU A 212 -8.72 9.56 5.72
C LEU A 212 -9.43 8.82 6.86
N ILE A 213 -8.83 8.77 8.05
CA ILE A 213 -9.39 8.04 9.20
C ILE A 213 -10.65 8.72 9.71
N ARG A 214 -10.68 10.06 9.84
CA ARG A 214 -11.90 10.78 10.24
C ARG A 214 -13.06 10.55 9.28
N THR A 215 -12.81 10.61 7.98
CA THR A 215 -13.86 10.38 6.97
C THR A 215 -14.37 8.95 7.01
N ARG A 216 -13.48 7.97 7.22
CA ARG A 216 -13.88 6.56 7.41
C ARG A 216 -14.80 6.40 8.62
N GLN A 217 -14.43 6.99 9.76
CA GLN A 217 -15.26 6.96 10.97
C GLN A 217 -16.62 7.61 10.74
N TYR A 218 -16.66 8.81 10.15
CA TYR A 218 -17.90 9.49 9.76
C TYR A 218 -18.84 8.62 8.92
N LEU A 219 -18.30 7.97 7.88
CA LEU A 219 -19.10 7.14 6.97
C LEU A 219 -19.59 5.87 7.66
N MET A 220 -18.73 5.21 8.43
CA MET A 220 -19.10 3.98 9.15
C MET A 220 -20.13 4.24 10.25
N LEU A 221 -20.10 5.40 10.91
CA LEU A 221 -21.12 5.76 11.92
C LEU A 221 -22.54 5.83 11.35
N LYS A 222 -22.70 6.00 10.03
CA LYS A 222 -24.01 6.01 9.35
C LYS A 222 -24.52 4.62 8.99
N MET A 223 -23.65 3.61 9.03
CA MET A 223 -24.00 2.24 8.69
C MET A 223 -24.43 1.50 9.96
N GLN A 224 -25.71 1.14 10.06
CA GLN A 224 -26.27 0.48 11.25
C GLN A 224 -25.49 -0.77 11.72
N PRO A 225 -24.91 -1.61 10.83
CA PRO A 225 -24.12 -2.75 11.27
C PRO A 225 -22.76 -2.41 11.88
N MET A 226 -22.17 -1.24 11.58
CA MET A 226 -20.81 -0.86 11.93
C MET A 226 -20.65 -0.40 13.38
N ASP A 227 -20.76 -1.34 14.32
CA ASP A 227 -20.46 -1.11 15.74
C ASP A 227 -18.97 -0.75 15.99
N ALA A 228 -18.63 -0.42 17.24
CA ALA A 228 -17.26 -0.01 17.60
C ALA A 228 -16.20 -1.07 17.25
N ARG A 229 -16.53 -2.36 17.42
CA ARG A 229 -15.62 -3.47 17.09
C ARG A 229 -15.47 -3.62 15.57
N ALA A 230 -16.56 -3.49 14.82
CA ALA A 230 -16.53 -3.54 13.37
C ALA A 230 -15.65 -2.43 12.78
N ARG A 231 -15.79 -1.19 13.25
CA ARG A 231 -14.93 -0.08 12.82
C ARG A 231 -13.46 -0.30 13.18
N ALA A 232 -13.18 -0.85 14.36
CA ALA A 232 -11.81 -1.23 14.74
C ALA A 232 -11.24 -2.35 13.85
N SER A 233 -12.05 -3.36 13.51
CA SER A 233 -11.68 -4.44 12.59
C SER A 233 -11.35 -3.90 11.19
N GLU A 234 -12.15 -2.96 10.68
CA GLU A 234 -11.91 -2.29 9.40
C GLU A 234 -10.61 -1.48 9.38
N ASP A 235 -10.36 -0.75 10.46
CA ASP A 235 -9.17 0.08 10.57
C ASP A 235 -7.90 -0.73 10.82
N LEU A 236 -7.99 -1.90 11.45
CA LEU A 236 -6.91 -2.91 11.45
C LEU A 236 -6.64 -3.40 10.03
N GLY A 237 -7.67 -3.61 9.22
CA GLY A 237 -7.53 -3.99 7.81
C GLY A 237 -6.82 -2.94 6.96
N LEU A 238 -7.17 -1.66 7.12
CA LEU A 238 -6.46 -0.56 6.47
C LEU A 238 -5.00 -0.49 6.92
N MET A 239 -4.74 -0.67 8.21
CA MET A 239 -3.38 -0.63 8.77
C MET A 239 -2.50 -1.75 8.23
N PHE A 240 -3.06 -2.97 8.15
CA PHE A 240 -2.41 -4.09 7.49
C PHE A 240 -2.09 -3.76 6.02
N GLY A 241 -3.05 -3.20 5.28
CA GLY A 241 -2.86 -2.81 3.89
C GLY A 241 -1.81 -1.73 3.66
N LEU A 242 -1.68 -0.78 4.60
CA LEU A 242 -0.70 0.31 4.54
C LEU A 242 0.71 -0.17 4.86
N ASN A 243 0.89 -1.11 5.80
CA ASN A 243 2.22 -1.41 6.35
C ASN A 243 2.80 -2.76 5.88
N ALA A 244 1.98 -3.82 5.78
CA ALA A 244 2.48 -5.19 5.62
C ALA A 244 3.24 -5.43 4.30
N ASN A 245 2.91 -4.67 3.25
CA ASN A 245 3.58 -4.77 1.94
C ASN A 245 4.70 -3.74 1.77
N VAL A 246 4.50 -2.50 2.25
CA VAL A 246 5.48 -1.43 2.03
C VAL A 246 6.76 -1.67 2.82
N LEU A 247 6.67 -2.17 4.06
CA LEU A 247 7.86 -2.32 4.88
C LEU A 247 8.87 -3.37 4.34
N PRO A 248 8.45 -4.57 3.90
CA PRO A 248 9.37 -5.45 3.15
C PRO A 248 10.00 -4.76 1.94
N CYS A 249 9.26 -3.91 1.23
CA CYS A 249 9.81 -3.14 0.10
C CYS A 249 10.84 -2.11 0.57
N ILE A 250 10.59 -1.39 1.67
CA ILE A 250 11.54 -0.46 2.29
C ILE A 250 12.82 -1.19 2.69
N PHE A 251 12.69 -2.36 3.33
CA PHE A 251 13.83 -3.18 3.71
C PHE A 251 14.70 -3.53 2.50
N TRP A 252 14.12 -4.06 1.42
CA TRP A 252 14.89 -4.39 0.22
C TRP A 252 15.42 -3.15 -0.49
N TYR A 253 14.69 -2.03 -0.48
CA TYR A 253 15.15 -0.75 -1.02
C TYR A 253 16.42 -0.26 -0.29
N VAL A 254 16.43 -0.30 1.06
CA VAL A 254 17.61 0.03 1.86
C VAL A 254 18.75 -0.97 1.65
N VAL A 255 18.48 -2.27 1.72
CA VAL A 255 19.49 -3.33 1.60
C VAL A 255 20.18 -3.33 0.23
N GLU A 256 19.41 -3.20 -0.87
CA GLU A 256 20.00 -3.19 -2.21
C GLU A 256 20.84 -1.93 -2.48
N ALA A 257 20.51 -0.79 -1.85
CA ALA A 257 21.35 0.40 -1.86
C ALA A 257 22.65 0.18 -1.05
N MET A 258 22.55 -0.28 0.20
CA MET A 258 23.70 -0.49 1.08
C MET A 258 24.73 -1.47 0.51
N ARG A 259 24.26 -2.53 -0.14
CA ARG A 259 25.12 -3.53 -0.79
C ARG A 259 25.89 -2.98 -2.00
N ARG A 260 25.55 -1.79 -2.49
CA ARG A 260 26.12 -1.17 -3.70
C ARG A 260 26.50 0.28 -3.42
N PRO A 261 27.70 0.54 -2.87
CA PRO A 261 28.12 1.89 -2.49
C PRO A 261 27.98 2.93 -3.61
N ASN A 262 28.28 2.57 -4.86
CA ASN A 262 28.12 3.46 -6.02
C ASN A 262 26.65 3.79 -6.32
N LEU A 263 25.73 2.83 -6.12
CA LEU A 263 24.29 3.06 -6.26
C LEU A 263 23.79 3.97 -5.13
N LEU A 264 24.17 3.67 -3.88
CA LEU A 264 23.81 4.50 -2.73
C LEU A 264 24.28 5.95 -2.91
N ALA A 265 25.53 6.18 -3.31
CA ALA A 265 26.06 7.52 -3.54
C ALA A 265 25.23 8.31 -4.58
N ARG A 266 24.79 7.66 -5.67
CA ARG A 266 23.94 8.29 -6.69
C ARG A 266 22.53 8.60 -6.17
N LEU A 267 21.95 7.72 -5.36
CA LEU A 267 20.66 7.98 -4.71
C LEU A 267 20.76 9.13 -3.69
N LEU A 268 21.88 9.24 -2.97
CA LEU A 268 22.10 10.36 -2.06
C LEU A 268 22.29 11.68 -2.82
N ALA A 269 22.93 11.65 -3.99
CA ALA A 269 22.98 12.82 -4.88
C ALA A 269 21.57 13.23 -5.38
N ASP A 270 20.69 12.27 -5.69
CA ASP A 270 19.27 12.54 -6.01
C ASP A 270 18.56 13.24 -4.82
N VAL A 271 18.84 12.79 -3.58
CA VAL A 271 18.29 13.38 -2.33
C VAL A 271 18.82 14.79 -2.10
N GLU A 272 20.12 15.02 -2.26
CA GLU A 272 20.75 16.34 -2.15
C GLU A 272 20.17 17.30 -3.17
N ALA A 273 20.06 16.89 -4.44
CA ALA A 273 19.44 17.69 -5.49
C ALA A 273 17.97 18.00 -5.19
N ALA A 274 17.28 17.12 -4.47
CA ALA A 274 15.91 17.31 -4.01
C ALA A 274 15.79 18.05 -2.67
N THR A 275 16.88 18.51 -2.06
CA THR A 275 16.86 19.23 -0.78
C THR A 275 17.30 20.69 -1.01
N PRO A 276 16.36 21.63 -1.14
CA PRO A 276 16.69 23.05 -1.32
C PRO A 276 17.51 23.60 -0.14
N SER A 277 18.57 24.36 -0.44
CA SER A 277 19.51 24.89 0.57
C SER A 277 18.88 25.89 1.55
N ASP A 278 17.77 26.53 1.15
CA ASP A 278 17.04 27.52 1.93
C ASP A 278 16.14 26.90 3.00
N THR A 279 15.50 25.76 2.70
CA THR A 279 14.60 25.07 3.63
C THR A 279 15.27 23.92 4.38
N GLY A 280 16.29 23.30 3.79
CA GLY A 280 16.93 22.09 4.29
C GLY A 280 16.01 20.85 4.34
N LYS A 281 14.77 20.97 3.84
CA LYS A 281 13.77 19.91 3.81
C LYS A 281 13.74 19.22 2.45
N ILE A 282 13.53 17.92 2.44
CA ILE A 282 13.46 17.14 1.20
C ILE A 282 12.16 17.47 0.47
N ASP A 283 12.28 17.93 -0.78
CA ASP A 283 11.15 18.02 -1.71
C ASP A 283 10.83 16.61 -2.23
N ILE A 284 9.78 16.02 -1.66
CA ILE A 284 9.34 14.66 -1.95
C ILE A 284 8.90 14.50 -3.41
N GLN A 285 8.32 15.55 -4.01
CA GLN A 285 7.89 15.50 -5.40
C GLN A 285 9.11 15.54 -6.33
N LYS A 286 10.08 16.39 -6.05
CA LYS A 286 11.33 16.46 -6.80
C LYS A 286 12.11 15.15 -6.71
N LEU A 287 12.28 14.60 -5.50
CA LEU A 287 12.92 13.29 -5.28
C LEU A 287 12.17 12.18 -6.03
N GLY A 288 10.84 12.15 -5.92
CA GLY A 288 10.00 11.15 -6.55
C GLY A 288 9.97 11.19 -8.08
N ASN A 289 10.53 12.25 -8.68
CA ASN A 289 10.68 12.41 -10.12
C ASN A 289 12.10 12.10 -10.63
N GLN A 290 13.08 11.87 -9.74
CA GLN A 290 14.43 11.51 -10.16
C GLN A 290 14.45 10.15 -10.87
N PRO A 291 15.03 10.04 -12.09
CA PRO A 291 14.94 8.81 -12.89
C PRO A 291 15.46 7.55 -12.18
N LEU A 292 16.63 7.64 -11.55
CA LEU A 292 17.24 6.50 -10.86
C LEU A 292 16.40 6.08 -9.64
N THR A 293 15.99 7.05 -8.82
CA THR A 293 15.10 6.83 -7.69
C THR A 293 13.80 6.12 -8.09
N GLN A 294 13.18 6.52 -9.21
CA GLN A 294 11.98 5.86 -9.76
C GLN A 294 12.27 4.46 -10.29
N SER A 295 13.38 4.27 -11.01
CA SER A 295 13.77 2.98 -11.57
C SER A 295 14.06 1.96 -10.47
N MET A 296 14.78 2.37 -9.42
CA MET A 296 15.05 1.53 -8.27
C MET A 296 13.76 1.13 -7.55
N TYR A 297 12.83 2.08 -7.36
CA TYR A 297 11.53 1.79 -6.77
C TYR A 297 10.77 0.74 -7.59
N ALA A 298 10.72 0.91 -8.92
CA ALA A 298 10.04 -0.02 -9.81
C ALA A 298 10.70 -1.41 -9.80
N GLU A 299 12.03 -1.49 -9.72
CA GLU A 299 12.76 -2.76 -9.64
C GLU A 299 12.55 -3.50 -8.34
N ILE A 300 12.56 -2.79 -7.20
CA ILE A 300 12.26 -3.42 -5.90
C ILE A 300 10.85 -4.03 -5.94
N LEU A 301 9.87 -3.30 -6.46
CA LEU A 301 8.53 -3.84 -6.58
C LEU A 301 8.44 -5.01 -7.57
N ARG A 302 9.15 -4.96 -8.70
CA ARG A 302 9.16 -6.05 -9.68
C ARG A 302 9.71 -7.34 -9.07
N LEU A 303 10.83 -7.26 -8.35
CA LEU A 303 11.59 -8.43 -7.92
C LEU A 303 11.07 -9.01 -6.59
N TYR A 304 10.69 -8.15 -5.64
CA TYR A 304 10.35 -8.56 -4.27
C TYR A 304 8.85 -8.61 -3.97
N VAL A 305 7.97 -8.07 -4.84
CA VAL A 305 6.52 -8.16 -4.65
C VAL A 305 5.90 -9.32 -5.44
N ALA A 306 5.37 -10.29 -4.72
CA ALA A 306 4.67 -11.45 -5.25
C ALA A 306 3.24 -11.49 -4.72
N ILE A 307 2.28 -11.04 -5.54
CA ILE A 307 0.87 -10.94 -5.14
C ILE A 307 -0.05 -11.72 -6.08
N PHE A 308 -1.12 -12.27 -5.50
CA PHE A 308 -2.24 -12.83 -6.25
C PHE A 308 -3.34 -11.77 -6.40
N THR A 309 -3.65 -11.40 -7.64
CA THR A 309 -4.83 -10.62 -7.96
C THR A 309 -5.98 -11.58 -8.29
N LEU A 310 -6.93 -11.66 -7.37
CA LEU A 310 -8.09 -12.55 -7.43
C LEU A 310 -9.33 -11.78 -7.87
N ARG A 311 -10.07 -12.28 -8.86
CA ARG A 311 -11.30 -11.68 -9.40
C ARG A 311 -12.32 -12.77 -9.72
N HIS A 312 -13.60 -12.53 -9.51
CA HIS A 312 -14.68 -13.35 -10.08
C HIS A 312 -15.61 -12.48 -10.91
N ALA A 313 -16.28 -13.10 -11.87
CA ALA A 313 -17.29 -12.44 -12.69
C ALA A 313 -18.63 -12.40 -11.92
N GLU A 314 -19.14 -11.19 -11.63
CA GLU A 314 -20.33 -10.97 -10.78
C GLU A 314 -21.61 -10.69 -11.59
N ASP A 315 -21.47 -10.08 -12.78
CA ASP A 315 -22.59 -9.61 -13.62
C ASP A 315 -22.68 -10.37 -14.95
N GLY A 316 -22.34 -11.67 -14.95
CA GLY A 316 -22.34 -12.52 -16.14
C GLY A 316 -20.93 -12.85 -16.65
N PRO A 317 -20.79 -13.71 -17.66
CA PRO A 317 -19.49 -14.19 -18.11
C PRO A 317 -18.67 -13.08 -18.77
N VAL A 318 -17.34 -13.11 -18.55
CA VAL A 318 -16.40 -12.14 -19.12
C VAL A 318 -15.54 -12.80 -20.18
N ASN A 319 -15.53 -12.24 -21.39
CA ASN A 319 -14.65 -12.71 -22.47
C ASN A 319 -13.29 -12.00 -22.39
N PHE A 320 -12.19 -12.76 -22.54
CA PHE A 320 -10.84 -12.22 -22.58
C PHE A 320 -9.97 -13.03 -23.55
N GLY A 321 -9.58 -12.42 -24.68
CA GLY A 321 -8.66 -13.02 -25.65
C GLY A 321 -9.07 -14.41 -26.18
N GLY A 322 -10.35 -14.58 -26.52
CA GLY A 322 -10.89 -15.87 -27.00
C GLY A 322 -11.29 -16.85 -25.90
N TYR A 323 -10.99 -16.56 -24.63
CA TYR A 323 -11.42 -17.33 -23.47
C TYR A 323 -12.64 -16.69 -22.81
N LYS A 324 -13.35 -17.47 -21.98
CA LYS A 324 -14.55 -17.04 -21.26
C LYS A 324 -14.44 -17.42 -19.78
N LEU A 325 -14.48 -16.42 -18.90
CA LEU A 325 -14.65 -16.61 -17.46
C LEU A 325 -16.15 -16.76 -17.19
N LYS A 326 -16.59 -17.90 -16.65
CA LYS A 326 -18.01 -18.05 -16.31
C LYS A 326 -18.33 -17.23 -15.07
N THR A 327 -19.60 -16.90 -14.89
CA THR A 327 -20.08 -16.26 -13.65
C THR A 327 -19.64 -17.10 -12.45
N GLU A 328 -19.20 -16.45 -11.38
CA GLU A 328 -18.64 -17.07 -10.15
C GLU A 328 -17.30 -17.84 -10.30
N ASP A 329 -16.75 -18.02 -11.51
CA ASP A 329 -15.41 -18.58 -11.67
C ASP A 329 -14.35 -17.59 -11.16
N LEU A 330 -13.33 -18.12 -10.48
CA LEU A 330 -12.23 -17.33 -9.95
C LEU A 330 -11.10 -17.18 -10.96
N ALA A 331 -10.82 -15.97 -11.42
CA ALA A 331 -9.60 -15.61 -12.13
C ALA A 331 -8.48 -15.25 -11.15
N ILE A 332 -7.29 -15.82 -11.39
CA ILE A 332 -6.08 -15.59 -10.61
C ILE A 332 -4.99 -15.05 -11.53
N ILE A 333 -4.46 -13.88 -11.20
CA ILE A 333 -3.27 -13.31 -11.84
C ILE A 333 -2.16 -13.26 -10.79
N TYR A 334 -1.01 -13.84 -11.09
CA TYR A 334 0.16 -13.80 -10.20
C TYR A 334 1.18 -12.80 -10.75
N SER A 335 1.51 -11.76 -9.97
CA SER A 335 2.37 -10.65 -10.44
C SER A 335 3.73 -11.12 -10.93
N ARG A 336 4.28 -12.16 -10.30
CA ARG A 336 5.63 -12.67 -10.59
C ARG A 336 5.72 -13.33 -11.98
N THR A 337 4.62 -13.84 -12.52
CA THR A 337 4.62 -14.50 -13.83
C THR A 337 5.05 -13.55 -14.93
N GLY A 338 4.46 -12.35 -15.02
CA GLY A 338 4.91 -11.34 -15.98
C GLY A 338 6.26 -10.71 -15.59
N ALA A 339 6.47 -10.48 -14.30
CA ALA A 339 7.70 -9.85 -13.80
C ALA A 339 9.00 -10.62 -14.11
N LEU A 340 8.91 -11.94 -14.34
CA LEU A 340 10.02 -12.85 -14.63
C LEU A 340 9.89 -13.57 -16.00
N ASP A 341 9.03 -13.10 -16.91
CA ASP A 341 8.87 -13.72 -18.25
C ASP A 341 9.72 -12.99 -19.30
N ASP A 342 10.91 -13.54 -19.61
CA ASP A 342 11.82 -12.99 -20.61
C ASP A 342 11.14 -12.76 -21.97
N ASN A 343 10.24 -13.65 -22.38
CA ASN A 343 9.54 -13.54 -23.66
C ASN A 343 8.52 -12.40 -23.64
N ALA A 344 7.80 -12.21 -22.53
CA ALA A 344 6.89 -11.07 -22.38
C ALA A 344 7.65 -9.74 -22.40
N TRP A 345 8.79 -9.66 -21.69
CA TRP A 345 9.66 -8.48 -21.70
C TRP A 345 10.22 -8.20 -23.10
N ALA A 346 10.71 -9.22 -23.81
CA ALA A 346 11.20 -9.07 -25.19
C ALA A 346 10.10 -8.59 -26.15
N ARG A 347 8.90 -9.21 -26.12
CA ARG A 347 7.75 -8.78 -26.95
C ARG A 347 7.28 -7.35 -26.65
N SER A 348 7.51 -6.87 -25.43
CA SER A 348 7.21 -5.48 -25.04
C SER A 348 8.26 -4.46 -25.49
N GLY A 349 9.30 -4.86 -26.22
CA GLY A 349 10.41 -4.00 -26.60
C GLY A 349 11.38 -3.72 -25.45
N ARG A 350 11.32 -4.51 -24.37
CA ARG A 350 12.08 -4.34 -23.14
C ARG A 350 12.91 -5.57 -22.82
N ALA A 351 13.55 -6.17 -23.81
CA ALA A 351 14.37 -7.36 -23.62
C ALA A 351 15.37 -7.15 -22.45
N PRO A 352 15.42 -8.05 -21.45
CA PRO A 352 16.21 -7.84 -20.25
C PRO A 352 17.71 -7.89 -20.57
N LYS A 353 18.45 -6.85 -20.18
CA LYS A 353 19.93 -6.81 -20.26
C LYS A 353 20.61 -7.61 -19.15
N VAL A 354 19.94 -7.68 -18.00
CA VAL A 354 20.32 -8.44 -16.80
C VAL A 354 19.21 -9.45 -16.54
N PRO A 355 19.52 -10.72 -16.18
CA PRO A 355 18.49 -11.73 -15.87
C PRO A 355 17.40 -11.19 -14.95
N LEU A 356 16.14 -11.57 -15.19
CA LEU A 356 15.01 -11.03 -14.44
C LEU A 356 15.01 -11.45 -12.96
N GLU A 357 15.72 -12.51 -12.58
CA GLU A 357 15.91 -12.92 -11.18
C GLU A 357 16.93 -12.07 -10.43
N GLN A 358 17.76 -11.32 -11.14
CA GLN A 358 18.79 -10.47 -10.56
C GLN A 358 18.28 -9.03 -10.43
N PHE A 359 18.73 -8.34 -9.38
CA PHE A 359 18.40 -6.95 -9.15
C PHE A 359 19.19 -6.02 -10.10
N ASP A 360 18.47 -5.15 -10.82
CA ASP A 360 19.05 -4.08 -11.64
C ASP A 360 18.31 -2.75 -11.39
N ALA A 361 18.95 -1.85 -10.64
CA ALA A 361 18.39 -0.54 -10.31
C ALA A 361 18.13 0.33 -11.56
N GLU A 362 18.77 0.05 -12.70
CA GLU A 362 18.62 0.80 -13.94
C GLU A 362 17.69 0.12 -14.96
N ARG A 363 17.03 -0.98 -14.60
CA ARG A 363 16.17 -1.77 -15.50
C ARG A 363 15.07 -0.94 -16.16
N PHE A 364 14.60 0.09 -15.48
CA PHE A 364 13.54 0.97 -15.95
C PHE A 364 14.05 2.27 -16.56
N LEU A 365 15.38 2.42 -16.71
CA LEU A 365 15.98 3.53 -17.43
C LEU A 365 16.14 3.18 -18.91
N VAL A 366 15.56 4.00 -19.78
CA VAL A 366 15.63 3.86 -21.24
C VAL A 366 16.26 5.11 -21.85
N ASP A 367 16.87 4.97 -23.02
CA ASP A 367 17.40 6.12 -23.75
C ASP A 367 16.24 6.99 -24.23
N ARG A 368 16.31 8.31 -24.01
CA ARG A 368 15.23 9.26 -24.34
C ARG A 368 14.79 9.13 -25.79
N ASP A 369 15.74 8.97 -26.70
CA ASP A 369 15.44 8.94 -28.13
C ASP A 369 14.75 7.62 -28.56
N SER A 370 14.77 6.59 -27.69
CA SER A 370 13.99 5.36 -27.87
C SER A 370 12.51 5.50 -27.48
N LEU A 371 12.12 6.59 -26.80
CA LEU A 371 10.74 6.85 -26.40
C LEU A 371 9.96 7.58 -27.53
N PRO A 372 8.64 7.31 -27.64
CA PRO A 372 7.73 8.16 -28.40
C PRO A 372 7.87 9.63 -28.00
N VAL A 373 7.75 10.57 -28.95
CA VAL A 373 7.99 11.99 -28.69
C VAL A 373 7.12 12.53 -27.55
N GLU A 374 5.90 12.05 -27.44
CA GLU A 374 4.94 12.39 -26.37
C GLU A 374 5.32 11.88 -24.97
N ASP A 375 6.15 10.85 -24.89
CA ASP A 375 6.64 10.26 -23.64
C ASP A 375 8.04 10.78 -23.25
N ARG A 376 8.64 11.65 -24.06
CA ARG A 376 9.94 12.27 -23.77
C ARG A 376 9.73 13.41 -22.78
N HIS A 377 10.43 13.35 -21.66
CA HIS A 377 10.48 14.46 -20.71
C HIS A 377 11.75 15.29 -20.91
N GLU A 378 11.72 16.59 -20.70
CA GLU A 378 12.98 17.34 -20.55
C GLU A 378 13.57 16.98 -19.18
N SER A 379 14.74 16.34 -19.18
CA SER A 379 15.42 15.90 -17.96
C SER A 379 16.73 16.68 -17.79
N ALA A 380 17.02 17.11 -16.57
CA ALA A 380 18.27 17.78 -16.22
C ALA A 380 19.49 16.83 -16.15
N SER A 381 19.27 15.50 -16.18
CA SER A 381 20.24 14.48 -15.76
C SER A 381 20.74 13.55 -16.90
N GLY A 382 20.67 13.99 -18.16
CA GLY A 382 21.26 13.27 -19.30
C GLY A 382 20.28 12.46 -20.16
N ASP A 383 20.84 11.61 -21.03
CA ASP A 383 20.14 10.93 -22.13
C ASP A 383 19.18 9.80 -21.71
N ARG A 384 19.16 9.38 -20.44
CA ARG A 384 18.32 8.25 -19.96
C ARG A 384 17.20 8.69 -19.03
N GLN A 385 16.02 8.11 -19.20
CA GLN A 385 14.77 8.47 -18.51
C GLN A 385 14.09 7.24 -17.93
N PHE A 386 13.38 7.43 -16.82
CA PHE A 386 12.52 6.38 -16.27
C PHE A 386 11.31 6.15 -17.18
N SER A 387 11.03 4.89 -17.55
CA SER A 387 9.86 4.55 -18.33
C SER A 387 9.25 3.19 -18.00
N MET A 388 7.92 3.18 -17.90
CA MET A 388 7.08 1.99 -17.76
C MET A 388 6.42 1.56 -19.08
N ALA A 389 6.73 2.24 -20.19
CA ALA A 389 6.16 1.92 -21.50
C ALA A 389 6.43 0.45 -21.87
N GLY A 390 5.42 -0.20 -22.47
CA GLY A 390 5.45 -1.62 -22.84
C GLY A 390 5.12 -2.60 -21.72
N LEU A 391 5.22 -2.21 -20.43
CA LEU A 391 5.14 -3.15 -19.31
C LEU A 391 3.72 -3.36 -18.75
N ALA A 392 2.69 -2.90 -19.45
CA ALA A 392 1.30 -3.12 -19.06
C ALA A 392 0.95 -4.62 -19.08
N GLY A 393 0.40 -5.13 -17.98
CA GLY A 393 0.14 -6.57 -17.83
C GLY A 393 1.39 -7.40 -17.49
N ILE A 394 2.57 -6.78 -17.40
CA ILE A 394 3.84 -7.42 -17.01
C ILE A 394 4.24 -6.97 -15.61
N TRP A 395 4.33 -5.66 -15.39
CA TRP A 395 4.66 -5.07 -14.09
C TRP A 395 3.39 -4.78 -13.28
N LEU A 396 3.08 -5.64 -12.31
CA LEU A 396 1.79 -5.65 -11.60
C LEU A 396 1.88 -5.67 -10.06
N PRO A 397 2.79 -4.93 -9.41
CA PRO A 397 2.95 -4.99 -7.95
C PRO A 397 1.74 -4.45 -7.16
N PHE A 398 0.88 -3.67 -7.82
CA PHE A 398 -0.35 -3.10 -7.22
C PHE A 398 -1.64 -3.73 -7.77
N GLY A 399 -1.53 -4.81 -8.54
CA GLY A 399 -2.63 -5.35 -9.33
C GLY A 399 -3.02 -4.40 -10.46
N GLY A 400 -4.32 -4.36 -10.79
CA GLY A 400 -4.82 -3.50 -11.87
C GLY A 400 -6.33 -3.31 -11.89
N GLY A 401 -6.76 -2.41 -12.77
CA GLY A 401 -8.17 -2.02 -12.94
C GLY A 401 -8.71 -1.13 -11.81
N ASN A 402 -10.03 -1.13 -11.64
CA ASN A 402 -10.75 -0.37 -10.60
C ASN A 402 -10.44 -0.80 -9.14
N ARG A 403 -9.72 -1.92 -8.94
CA ARG A 403 -9.28 -2.45 -7.64
C ARG A 403 -7.76 -2.42 -7.50
N MET A 404 -7.07 -1.59 -8.29
CA MET A 404 -5.65 -1.32 -8.10
C MET A 404 -5.43 -0.66 -6.73
N CYS A 405 -4.32 -0.99 -6.06
CA CYS A 405 -4.02 -0.44 -4.73
C CYS A 405 -4.14 1.09 -4.71
N PRO A 406 -5.03 1.67 -3.87
CA PRO A 406 -5.17 3.12 -3.77
C PRO A 406 -3.97 3.77 -3.07
N GLY A 407 -3.26 3.05 -2.20
CA GLY A 407 -2.10 3.55 -1.46
C GLY A 407 -0.78 3.52 -2.22
N ARG A 408 -0.75 3.12 -3.51
CA ARG A 408 0.50 2.98 -4.30
C ARG A 408 1.37 4.24 -4.33
N HIS A 409 0.77 5.42 -4.30
CA HIS A 409 1.49 6.69 -4.33
C HIS A 409 2.09 7.03 -2.96
N TYR A 410 1.38 6.69 -1.88
CA TYR A 410 1.89 6.81 -0.52
C TYR A 410 3.03 5.82 -0.25
N ALA A 411 2.87 4.56 -0.68
CA ALA A 411 3.92 3.56 -0.56
C ALA A 411 5.22 3.97 -1.30
N LYS A 412 5.10 4.58 -2.49
CA LYS A 412 6.24 5.14 -3.23
C LYS A 412 7.00 6.17 -2.39
N THR A 413 6.28 7.12 -1.82
CA THR A 413 6.89 8.20 -1.04
C THR A 413 7.44 7.71 0.30
N GLU A 414 6.77 6.78 0.99
CA GLU A 414 7.30 6.14 2.21
C GLU A 414 8.66 5.49 1.95
N MET A 415 8.83 4.76 0.84
CA MET A 415 10.12 4.15 0.48
C MET A 415 11.23 5.17 0.27
N MET A 416 10.93 6.23 -0.48
CA MET A 416 11.91 7.27 -0.83
C MET A 416 12.29 8.12 0.38
N ILE A 417 11.30 8.57 1.17
CA ILE A 417 11.51 9.34 2.40
C ILE A 417 12.32 8.53 3.41
N THR A 418 11.99 7.24 3.57
CA THR A 418 12.70 6.40 4.54
C THR A 418 14.17 6.27 4.18
N LEU A 419 14.52 5.95 2.94
CA LEU A 419 15.92 5.89 2.54
C LEU A 419 16.61 7.24 2.73
N ALA A 420 15.99 8.33 2.25
CA ALA A 420 16.57 9.66 2.36
C ALA A 420 16.88 10.05 3.82
N LEU A 421 15.93 9.86 4.74
CA LEU A 421 16.12 10.23 6.14
C LEU A 421 17.09 9.31 6.89
N LEU A 422 17.08 8.00 6.62
CA LEU A 422 18.00 7.08 7.27
C LEU A 422 19.47 7.40 6.96
N PHE A 423 19.79 7.79 5.72
CA PHE A 423 21.16 8.08 5.30
C PHE A 423 21.55 9.56 5.47
N LYS A 424 20.58 10.47 5.61
CA LYS A 424 20.85 11.86 6.01
C LYS A 424 21.14 11.96 7.51
N SER A 425 20.45 11.16 8.33
CA SER A 425 20.51 11.28 9.79
C SER A 425 21.54 10.35 10.44
N LEU A 426 21.87 9.22 9.79
CA LEU A 426 22.71 8.17 10.38
C LEU A 426 23.78 7.70 9.38
N THR A 427 24.95 7.36 9.92
CA THR A 427 25.98 6.62 9.19
C THR A 427 25.83 5.14 9.48
N TRP A 428 25.89 4.31 8.43
CA TRP A 428 25.65 2.87 8.53
C TRP A 428 26.90 2.05 8.21
N SER A 429 27.07 0.94 8.91
CA SER A 429 28.08 -0.09 8.64
C SER A 429 27.41 -1.46 8.81
N CYS A 430 27.71 -2.41 7.93
CA CYS A 430 27.11 -3.75 7.91
C CYS A 430 28.14 -4.85 8.11
#